data_AF-A0A1J3GGB3-F1
#
_entry.id   AF-A0A1J3GGB3-F1
#
_cell.length_a   1.000
_cell.length_b   1.000
_cell.length_c   1.000
_cell.angle_alpha   90.00
_cell.angle_beta   90.00
_cell.angle_gamma   90.00
#
_symmetry.space_group_name_H-M   'P 1'
#
loop_
_entity.id
_entity.type
_entity.pdbx_description
1 polymer ?
#
loop_
_entity_poly.entity_id
_entity_poly.type
_entity_poly.pdbx_seq_one_letter_code
_entity_poly.pdbx_strand_id
1 'polypeptide(L)'
;QYLSRSSLSLNCGTLAVPPDYLRRLAKKQVDYILGENPMGLSYMVGYGERYPKRIHHRGSSLPSIVDHPGAIGCKDGSVYFNSTEPNPNVLVGAVVGGPGE
;
A
#
# COMPACT_ATOMS: atom_id res chain seq x y z
N GLN A 1 16.15 -15.99 4.47
CA GLN A 1 17.00 -17.02 3.83
C GLN A 1 17.60 -18.03 4.83
N TYR A 2 17.35 -17.92 6.14
CA TYR A 2 17.92 -18.82 7.15
C TYR A 2 17.46 -20.28 6.98
N LEU A 3 16.14 -20.55 7.03
CA LEU A 3 15.59 -21.91 6.97
C LEU A 3 15.93 -22.66 5.67
N SER A 4 16.05 -21.93 4.55
CA SER A 4 16.47 -22.52 3.27
C SER A 4 17.97 -22.84 3.21
N ARG A 5 18.81 -22.15 3.99
CA ARG A 5 20.26 -22.41 4.05
C ARG A 5 20.59 -23.48 5.09
N SER A 6 19.73 -23.68 6.08
CA SER A 6 19.92 -24.68 7.14
C SER A 6 19.16 -25.99 6.91
N SER A 7 18.43 -26.13 5.80
CA SER A 7 17.55 -27.28 5.51
C SER A 7 16.56 -27.59 6.65
N LEU A 8 16.24 -26.59 7.48
CA LEU A 8 15.31 -26.74 8.59
C LEU A 8 13.87 -26.52 8.12
N SER A 9 13.01 -27.45 8.47
CA SER A 9 11.55 -27.27 8.46
C SER A 9 11.07 -26.87 9.85
N LEU A 10 10.05 -26.03 9.93
CA LEU A 10 9.39 -25.72 11.20
C LEU A 10 8.37 -26.81 11.51
N ASN A 11 8.34 -27.30 12.75
CA ASN A 11 7.27 -28.20 13.19
C ASN A 11 6.21 -27.41 13.96
N CYS A 12 4.99 -27.40 13.43
CA CYS A 12 3.80 -26.81 14.04
C CYS A 12 2.87 -27.95 14.50
N GLY A 13 3.19 -28.56 15.63
CA GLY A 13 2.49 -29.76 16.11
C GLY A 13 2.77 -30.96 15.19
N THR A 14 1.72 -31.47 14.53
CA THR A 14 1.84 -32.58 13.55
C THR A 14 2.18 -32.11 12.14
N LEU A 15 2.23 -30.79 11.88
CA LEU A 15 2.49 -30.23 10.56
C LEU A 15 3.96 -29.83 10.41
N ALA A 16 4.66 -30.44 9.46
CA ALA A 16 5.97 -29.97 9.01
C ALA A 16 5.79 -28.86 7.95
N VAL A 17 6.29 -27.68 8.23
CA VAL A 17 6.22 -26.50 7.36
C VAL A 17 7.60 -26.26 6.72
N PRO A 18 7.76 -26.59 5.42
CA PRO A 18 9.03 -26.38 4.74
C PRO A 18 9.24 -24.88 4.39
N PRO A 19 10.49 -24.44 4.19
CA PRO A 19 10.81 -23.05 3.86
C PRO A 19 10.04 -22.50 2.64
N ASP A 20 9.82 -23.34 1.63
CA ASP A 20 9.11 -22.93 0.41
C ASP A 20 7.61 -22.72 0.62
N TYR A 21 7.02 -23.36 1.62
CA TYR A 21 5.65 -23.06 2.01
C TYR A 21 5.56 -21.62 2.55
N LEU A 22 6.46 -21.24 3.46
CA LEU A 22 6.49 -19.89 4.04
C LEU A 22 6.74 -18.81 2.99
N ARG A 23 7.65 -19.07 2.03
CA ARG A 23 7.90 -18.15 0.91
C ARG A 23 6.67 -17.97 0.03
N ARG A 24 5.98 -19.05 -0.33
CA ARG A 24 4.74 -18.96 -1.13
C ARG A 24 3.63 -18.24 -0.36
N LEU A 25 3.52 -18.47 0.94
CA LEU A 25 2.55 -17.77 1.78
C LEU A 25 2.85 -16.26 1.82
N ALA A 26 4.11 -15.87 2.04
CA ALA A 26 4.53 -14.47 2.00
C ALA A 26 4.29 -13.84 0.63
N LYS A 27 4.65 -14.54 -0.45
CA LYS A 27 4.40 -14.09 -1.83
C LYS A 27 2.90 -13.83 -2.04
N LYS A 28 2.03 -14.76 -1.63
CA LYS A 28 0.57 -14.60 -1.75
C LYS A 28 0.05 -13.33 -1.07
N GLN A 29 0.59 -12.96 0.09
CA GLN A 29 0.21 -11.70 0.76
C GLN A 29 0.68 -10.47 -0.02
N VAL A 30 1.90 -10.50 -0.55
CA VAL A 30 2.41 -9.42 -1.41
C VAL A 30 1.59 -9.31 -2.70
N ASP A 31 1.28 -10.43 -3.35
CA ASP A 31 0.45 -10.47 -4.55
C ASP A 31 -0.93 -9.87 -4.28
N TYR A 32 -1.55 -10.20 -3.14
CA TYR A 32 -2.82 -9.60 -2.72
C TYR A 32 -2.72 -8.07 -2.56
N ILE A 33 -1.65 -7.57 -1.94
CA ILE A 33 -1.38 -6.12 -1.84
C ILE A 33 -1.21 -5.49 -3.22
N LEU A 34 -0.57 -6.20 -4.14
CA LEU A 34 -0.22 -5.67 -5.46
C LEU A 34 -1.33 -5.81 -6.51
N GLY A 35 -2.41 -6.52 -6.22
CA GLY A 35 -3.60 -6.55 -7.08
C GLY A 35 -4.25 -7.93 -7.28
N GLU A 36 -3.65 -9.01 -6.79
CA GLU A 36 -4.29 -10.35 -6.77
C GLU A 36 -5.32 -10.45 -5.63
N ASN A 37 -6.34 -9.59 -5.71
CA ASN A 37 -7.47 -9.53 -4.78
C ASN A 37 -8.79 -9.39 -5.56
N PRO A 38 -9.96 -9.62 -4.92
CA PRO A 38 -11.26 -9.60 -5.61
C PRO A 38 -11.58 -8.30 -6.34
N MET A 39 -10.98 -7.18 -5.92
CA MET A 39 -11.19 -5.88 -6.53
C MET A 39 -10.28 -5.64 -7.74
N GLY A 40 -9.24 -6.46 -7.95
CA GLY A 40 -8.19 -6.22 -8.94
C GLY A 40 -7.52 -4.86 -8.74
N LEU A 41 -7.36 -4.43 -7.48
CA LEU A 41 -6.87 -3.10 -7.10
C LEU A 41 -5.55 -3.24 -6.36
N SER A 42 -4.49 -2.57 -6.82
CA SER A 42 -3.26 -2.47 -6.05
C SER A 42 -3.47 -1.56 -4.84
N TYR A 43 -3.17 -2.05 -3.64
CA TYR A 43 -3.10 -1.23 -2.44
C TYR A 43 -1.79 -0.46 -2.34
N MET A 44 -0.84 -0.68 -3.25
CA MET A 44 0.35 0.15 -3.41
C MET A 44 0.07 1.28 -4.41
N VAL A 45 0.10 2.52 -3.93
CA VAL A 45 -0.16 3.72 -4.74
C VAL A 45 0.88 3.83 -5.86
N GLY A 46 0.41 4.05 -7.10
CA GLY A 46 1.27 4.18 -8.27
C GLY A 46 1.77 2.85 -8.85
N TYR A 47 1.31 1.69 -8.34
CA TYR A 47 1.63 0.38 -8.88
C TYR A 47 0.43 -0.23 -9.61
N GLY A 48 0.67 -0.81 -10.80
CA GLY A 48 -0.38 -1.41 -11.63
C GLY A 48 -1.35 -0.40 -12.24
N GLU A 49 -2.35 -0.90 -12.96
CA GLU A 49 -3.31 -0.06 -13.69
C GLU A 49 -4.37 0.59 -12.79
N ARG A 50 -4.66 -0.02 -11.63
CA ARG A 50 -5.71 0.41 -10.70
C ARG A 50 -5.15 0.48 -9.29
N TYR A 51 -5.17 1.66 -8.68
CA TYR A 51 -4.75 1.91 -7.29
C TYR A 51 -5.55 3.09 -6.66
N PRO A 52 -5.60 3.21 -5.32
CA PRO A 52 -6.26 4.32 -4.64
C PRO A 52 -5.67 5.69 -5.05
N LYS A 53 -6.53 6.57 -5.55
CA LYS A 53 -6.12 7.92 -5.98
C LYS A 53 -6.38 9.00 -4.93
N ARG A 54 -7.22 8.72 -3.92
CA ARG A 54 -7.45 9.59 -2.77
C ARG A 54 -7.04 8.85 -1.50
N ILE A 55 -5.88 9.20 -0.96
CA ILE A 55 -5.35 8.63 0.27
C ILE A 55 -5.31 9.69 1.36
N HIS A 56 -5.41 9.27 2.61
CA HIS A 56 -5.27 10.16 3.76
C HIS A 56 -3.78 10.53 3.97
N HIS A 57 -3.27 11.47 3.17
CA HIS A 57 -1.89 11.93 3.27
C HIS A 57 -1.78 13.41 2.91
N ARG A 58 -1.42 14.25 3.88
CA ARG A 58 -1.39 15.72 3.76
C ARG A 58 -0.56 16.21 2.57
N GLY A 59 0.68 15.73 2.44
CA GLY A 59 1.57 16.17 1.36
C GLY A 59 1.10 15.74 -0.03
N SER A 60 0.29 14.67 -0.10
CA SER A 60 -0.25 14.18 -1.37
C SER A 60 -1.51 14.96 -1.77
N SER A 61 -2.33 15.36 -0.79
CA SER A 61 -3.60 16.06 -1.00
C SER A 61 -3.45 17.56 -1.31
N LEU A 62 -2.38 18.22 -0.86
CA LEU A 62 -2.17 19.65 -1.09
C LEU A 62 -1.61 19.92 -2.50
N PRO A 63 -1.92 21.07 -3.13
CA PRO A 63 -1.32 21.45 -4.40
C PRO A 63 0.20 21.64 -4.26
N SER A 64 0.91 21.52 -5.38
CA SER A 64 2.34 21.79 -5.43
C SER A 64 2.64 23.28 -5.23
N ILE A 65 3.88 23.63 -4.92
CA ILE A 65 4.32 25.04 -4.87
C ILE A 65 4.25 25.72 -6.24
N VAL A 66 4.24 24.95 -7.33
CA VAL A 66 4.09 25.48 -8.70
C VAL A 66 2.65 25.97 -8.91
N ASP A 67 1.67 25.19 -8.45
CA ASP A 67 0.24 25.51 -8.61
C ASP A 67 -0.27 26.46 -7.52
N HIS A 68 0.37 26.45 -6.34
CA HIS A 68 0.04 27.32 -5.22
C HIS A 68 1.32 27.83 -4.51
N PRO A 69 1.95 28.92 -5.01
CA PRO A 69 3.22 29.43 -4.48
C PRO A 69 3.13 30.03 -3.07
N GLY A 70 1.92 30.39 -2.62
CA GLY A 70 1.69 30.97 -1.30
C GLY A 70 1.77 29.96 -0.16
N ALA A 71 2.00 30.44 1.06
CA ALA A 71 1.88 29.61 2.24
C ALA A 71 0.40 29.25 2.49
N ILE A 72 0.13 27.96 2.75
CA ILE A 72 -1.20 27.49 3.15
C ILE A 72 -1.30 27.61 4.68
N GLY A 73 -2.24 28.44 5.16
CA GLY A 73 -2.48 28.63 6.59
C GLY A 73 -3.09 27.40 7.27
N CYS A 74 -3.17 27.43 8.60
CA CYS A 74 -3.50 26.27 9.45
C CYS A 74 -4.79 25.54 9.04
N LYS A 75 -5.85 26.27 8.68
CA LYS A 75 -7.15 25.71 8.27
C LYS A 75 -7.45 25.86 6.78
N ASP A 76 -6.63 26.59 6.04
CA ASP A 76 -6.87 26.87 4.61
C ASP A 76 -6.74 25.60 3.76
N GLY A 77 -6.01 24.61 4.27
CA GLY A 77 -5.91 23.29 3.65
C GLY A 77 -7.16 22.40 3.76
N SER A 78 -8.18 22.81 4.53
CA SER A 78 -9.36 21.97 4.82
C SER A 78 -10.18 21.65 3.57
N VAL A 79 -10.15 22.53 2.57
CA VAL A 79 -10.82 22.29 1.27
C VAL A 79 -10.22 21.06 0.56
N TYR A 80 -8.90 20.88 0.61
CA TYR A 80 -8.23 19.71 0.03
C TYR A 80 -8.48 18.44 0.83
N PHE A 81 -8.53 18.57 2.18
CA PHE A 81 -8.87 17.45 3.05
C PHE A 81 -10.28 16.91 2.79
N ASN A 82 -11.26 17.81 2.62
CA ASN A 82 -12.66 17.45 2.42
C ASN A 82 -12.99 17.08 0.96
N SER A 83 -12.20 17.52 -0.02
CA SER A 83 -12.41 17.29 -1.46
C SER A 83 -12.57 15.82 -1.84
N THR A 84 -13.59 15.48 -2.63
CA THR A 84 -13.79 14.13 -3.20
C THR A 84 -12.82 13.73 -4.30
N GLU A 85 -12.05 14.69 -4.82
CA GLU A 85 -11.14 14.48 -5.93
C GLU A 85 -9.92 13.61 -5.55
N PRO A 86 -9.27 12.99 -6.54
CA PRO A 86 -7.93 12.44 -6.39
C PRO A 86 -6.95 13.43 -5.75
N ASN A 87 -6.00 12.90 -5.00
CA ASN A 87 -4.88 13.70 -4.51
C ASN A 87 -4.05 14.19 -5.72
N PRO A 88 -3.69 15.49 -5.78
CA PRO A 88 -2.95 16.06 -6.91
C PRO A 88 -1.54 15.47 -7.07
N ASN A 89 -0.90 15.03 -5.97
CA ASN A 89 0.42 14.41 -6.02
C ASN A 89 0.30 12.92 -5.73
N VAL A 90 0.70 12.07 -6.67
CA VAL A 90 0.70 10.61 -6.50
C VAL A 90 1.82 10.22 -5.52
N LEU A 91 1.46 9.65 -4.36
CA LEU A 91 2.43 9.16 -3.37
C LEU A 91 2.93 7.75 -3.74
N VAL A 92 3.75 7.67 -4.78
CA VAL A 92 4.23 6.39 -5.34
C VAL A 92 4.90 5.53 -4.26
N GLY A 93 4.50 4.26 -4.18
CA GLY A 93 5.06 3.26 -3.27
C GLY A 93 4.40 3.18 -1.89
N ALA A 94 3.48 4.11 -1.55
CA ALA A 94 2.72 4.00 -0.30
C ALA A 94 1.76 2.81 -0.35
N VAL A 95 1.80 1.96 0.67
CA VAL A 95 0.82 0.88 0.88
C VAL A 95 -0.29 1.40 1.80
N VAL A 96 -1.53 1.40 1.31
CA VAL A 96 -2.69 1.86 2.09
C VAL A 96 -3.16 0.80 3.09
N GLY A 97 -4.07 1.18 4.00
CA GLY A 97 -4.62 0.26 5.01
C GLY A 97 -5.31 -0.99 4.43
N GLY A 98 -5.87 -0.89 3.22
CA GLY A 98 -6.51 -2.02 2.53
C GLY A 98 -8.03 -2.03 2.67
N PRO A 99 -8.67 -3.18 2.37
CA PRO A 99 -10.11 -3.34 2.45
C PRO A 99 -10.57 -3.52 3.91
N GLY A 100 -11.87 -3.40 4.15
CA GLY A 100 -12.49 -3.88 5.39
C GLY A 100 -12.54 -5.41 5.44
N GLU A 101 -12.99 -5.95 6.59
CA GLU A 101 -13.30 -7.38 6.75
C GLU A 101 -14.52 -7.81 5.92
#